data_AF-A0A6G8QEE6-F1
#
_entry.id   AF-A0A6G8QEE6-F1
#
_cell.length_a   1.000
_cell.length_b   1.000
_cell.length_c   1.000
_cell.angle_alpha   90.00
_cell.angle_beta   90.00
_cell.angle_gamma   90.00
#
_symmetry.space_group_name_H-M   'P 1'
#
loop_
_entity.id
_entity.type
_entity.pdbx_description
1 polymer ?
#
loop_
_entity_poly.entity_id
_entity_poly.type
_entity_poly.pdbx_seq_one_letter_code
_entity_poly.pdbx_strand_id
1 'polypeptide(L)'
;MDPQPMLEALARSGELRPFRELIGRVEAYDREHNSDLIRTLKVFFAANANTSEAADRLYLHRNSLPYRLARVGDLTGLDLKDHRARLALQLGLLAASTERSNDHEVEHP
;
A
#
# COMPACT_ATOMS: atom_id res chain seq x y z
N MET A 1 16.51 -9.39 -15.70
CA MET A 1 16.33 -10.24 -14.51
C MET A 1 14.96 -9.90 -13.95
N ASP A 2 14.09 -10.89 -13.76
CA ASP A 2 12.79 -10.70 -13.12
C ASP A 2 12.98 -10.70 -11.58
N PRO A 3 12.69 -9.59 -10.87
CA PRO A 3 12.85 -9.53 -9.42
C PRO A 3 11.72 -10.23 -8.66
N GLN A 4 10.62 -10.62 -9.32
CA GLN A 4 9.41 -11.09 -8.65
C GLN A 4 9.61 -12.27 -7.69
N PRO A 5 10.34 -13.35 -8.04
CA PRO A 5 10.56 -14.47 -7.12
C PRO A 5 11.28 -14.05 -5.84
N MET A 6 12.20 -13.08 -5.93
CA MET A 6 12.94 -12.57 -4.77
C MET A 6 12.07 -11.70 -3.87
N LEU A 7 11.18 -10.88 -4.46
CA LEU A 7 10.21 -10.08 -3.72
C LEU A 7 9.23 -10.97 -2.94
N GLU A 8 8.77 -12.07 -3.55
CA GLU A 8 7.91 -13.05 -2.88
C GLU A 8 8.63 -13.78 -1.73
N ALA A 9 9.88 -14.19 -1.95
CA ALA A 9 10.69 -14.79 -0.91
C ALA A 9 10.90 -13.83 0.27
N LEU A 10 11.17 -12.55 -0.02
CA LEU A 10 11.29 -11.51 1.00
C LEU A 10 9.98 -11.30 1.76
N ALA A 11 8.85 -11.26 1.07
CA ALA A 11 7.55 -11.11 1.72
C ALA A 11 7.25 -12.26 2.71
N ARG A 12 7.63 -13.49 2.35
CA ARG A 12 7.48 -14.69 3.22
C ARG A 12 8.50 -14.77 4.36
N SER A 13 9.64 -14.08 4.26
CA SER A 13 10.71 -14.16 5.27
C SER A 13 10.32 -13.57 6.64
N GLY A 14 9.29 -12.73 6.70
CA GLY A 14 8.89 -12.02 7.92
C GLY A 14 9.71 -10.76 8.21
N GLU A 15 10.76 -10.47 7.44
CA GLU A 15 11.57 -9.24 7.56
C GLU A 15 10.73 -7.97 7.31
N LEU A 16 9.61 -8.10 6.60
CA LEU A 16 8.74 -6.97 6.27
C LEU A 16 7.67 -6.67 7.34
N ARG A 17 7.65 -7.39 8.47
CA ARG A 17 6.66 -7.19 9.55
C ARG A 17 6.53 -5.73 10.02
N PRO A 18 7.63 -4.97 10.26
CA PRO A 18 7.49 -3.58 10.69
C PRO A 18 6.76 -2.71 9.65
N PHE A 19 6.97 -2.99 8.35
CA PHE A 19 6.31 -2.26 7.27
C PHE A 19 4.85 -2.67 7.10
N ARG A 20 4.51 -3.93 7.42
CA ARG A 20 3.13 -4.44 7.40
C ARG A 20 2.21 -3.67 8.36
N GLU A 21 2.72 -3.30 9.53
CA GLU A 21 1.97 -2.53 10.54
C GLU A 21 1.55 -1.16 10.02
N LEU A 22 2.38 -0.50 9.20
CA LEU A 22 2.03 0.78 8.56
C LEU A 22 0.78 0.64 7.69
N ILE A 23 0.72 -0.45 6.90
CA ILE A 23 -0.44 -0.74 6.05
C ILE A 23 -1.65 -1.13 6.88
N GLY A 24 -1.46 -1.84 8.00
CA GLY A 24 -2.55 -2.16 8.93
C GLY A 24 -3.28 -0.92 9.47
N ARG A 25 -2.56 0.17 9.73
CA ARG A 25 -3.17 1.46 10.14
C ARG A 25 -4.04 2.07 9.03
N VAL A 26 -3.59 1.98 7.78
CA VAL A 26 -4.33 2.49 6.62
C VAL A 26 -5.55 1.60 6.32
N GLU A 27 -5.41 0.28 6.41
CA GLU A 27 -6.53 -0.68 6.28
C GLU A 27 -7.59 -0.48 7.37
N ALA A 28 -7.18 -0.21 8.61
CA ALA A 28 -8.10 0.10 9.70
C ALA A 28 -8.91 1.38 9.40
N TYR A 29 -8.24 2.44 8.94
CA TYR A 29 -8.89 3.67 8.55
C TYR A 29 -9.88 3.46 7.39
N ASP A 30 -9.48 2.71 6.35
CA ASP A 30 -10.35 2.40 5.22
C ASP A 30 -11.64 1.68 5.65
N ARG A 31 -11.55 0.72 6.59
CA ARG A 31 -12.74 0.05 7.14
C ARG A 31 -13.63 0.97 7.96
N GLU A 32 -13.06 1.85 8.78
CA GLU A 32 -13.82 2.74 9.66
C GLU A 32 -14.52 3.86 8.87
N HIS A 33 -13.85 4.40 7.85
CA HIS A 33 -14.31 5.58 7.12
C HIS A 33 -14.90 5.25 5.74
N ASN A 34 -14.98 3.95 5.39
CA ASN A 34 -15.36 3.47 4.07
C ASN A 34 -14.58 4.18 2.94
N SER A 35 -13.26 4.30 3.13
CA SER A 35 -12.34 4.95 2.19
C SER A 35 -11.53 3.94 1.38
N ASP A 36 -10.79 4.44 0.38
CA ASP A 36 -10.02 3.65 -0.59
C ASP A 36 -8.53 4.05 -0.60
N LEU A 37 -7.93 4.29 0.57
CA LEU A 37 -6.54 4.74 0.68
C LEU A 37 -5.55 3.65 0.27
N ILE A 38 -5.82 2.37 0.56
CA ILE A 38 -4.98 1.26 0.10
C ILE A 38 -4.98 1.17 -1.43
N ARG A 39 -6.15 1.27 -2.05
CA ARG A 39 -6.26 1.34 -3.52
C ARG A 39 -5.52 2.55 -4.07
N THR A 40 -5.66 3.69 -3.40
CA THR A 40 -4.98 4.93 -3.78
C THR A 40 -3.46 4.75 -3.80
N LEU A 41 -2.87 4.13 -2.77
CA LEU A 41 -1.43 3.85 -2.71
C LEU A 41 -0.97 2.91 -3.83
N LYS A 42 -1.71 1.81 -4.07
CA LYS A 42 -1.38 0.86 -5.15
C LYS A 42 -1.33 1.56 -6.51
N VAL A 43 -2.33 2.38 -6.83
CA VAL A 43 -2.37 3.12 -8.09
C VAL A 43 -1.29 4.21 -8.15
N PHE A 44 -1.05 4.91 -7.04
CA PHE A 44 0.02 5.91 -6.95
C PHE A 44 1.39 5.32 -7.23
N PHE A 45 1.73 4.16 -6.65
CA PHE A 45 2.99 3.49 -6.92
C PHE A 45 3.07 2.87 -8.32
N ALA A 46 1.97 2.33 -8.84
CA ALA A 46 1.89 1.85 -10.22
C ALA A 46 2.03 2.97 -11.27
N ALA A 47 1.81 4.23 -10.87
CA ALA A 47 2.08 5.43 -11.66
C ALA A 47 3.46 6.05 -11.33
N ASN A 48 4.40 5.29 -10.76
CA ASN A 48 5.73 5.78 -10.37
C ASN A 48 5.71 7.03 -9.47
N ALA A 49 4.73 7.12 -8.57
CA ALA A 49 4.50 8.28 -7.71
C ALA A 49 4.15 9.58 -8.47
N ASN A 50 3.71 9.48 -9.72
CA ASN A 50 3.14 10.59 -10.48
C ASN A 50 1.71 10.86 -10.01
N THR A 51 1.51 12.00 -9.35
CA THR A 51 0.21 12.38 -8.79
C THR A 51 -0.84 12.66 -9.86
N SER A 52 -0.47 13.27 -10.99
CA SER A 52 -1.42 13.54 -12.08
C SER A 52 -1.91 12.23 -12.70
N GLU A 53 -0.99 11.35 -13.09
CA GLU A 53 -1.33 10.07 -13.70
C GLU A 53 -2.14 9.17 -12.74
N ALA A 54 -1.78 9.15 -11.45
CA ALA A 54 -2.53 8.40 -10.45
C ALA A 54 -3.94 8.96 -10.24
N ALA A 55 -4.11 10.29 -10.24
CA ALA A 55 -5.42 10.92 -10.10
C ALA A 55 -6.32 10.58 -11.30
N ASP A 56 -5.77 10.62 -12.52
CA ASP A 56 -6.48 10.23 -13.75
C ASP A 56 -6.92 8.76 -13.69
N ARG A 57 -6.01 7.84 -13.30
CA ARG A 57 -6.34 6.40 -13.16
C ARG A 57 -7.36 6.10 -12.07
N LEU A 58 -7.45 6.94 -11.04
CA LEU A 58 -8.44 6.82 -9.96
C LEU A 58 -9.74 7.58 -10.26
N TYR A 59 -9.85 8.25 -11.42
CA TYR A 59 -10.95 9.15 -11.76
C TYR A 59 -11.21 10.21 -10.66
N LEU A 60 -10.14 10.68 -10.02
CA LEU A 60 -10.19 11.67 -8.95
C LEU A 60 -9.97 13.07 -9.51
N HIS A 61 -10.68 14.04 -8.93
CA HIS A 61 -10.33 15.44 -9.16
C HIS A 61 -8.91 15.72 -8.69
N ARG A 62 -8.25 16.66 -9.38
CA ARG A 62 -6.84 17.08 -9.17
C ARG A 62 -6.44 17.37 -7.73
N ASN A 63 -7.38 17.76 -6.87
CA ASN A 63 -7.12 18.10 -5.46
C ASN A 63 -7.38 16.94 -4.50
N SER A 64 -8.07 15.89 -4.94
CA SER A 64 -8.50 14.79 -4.07
C SER A 64 -7.36 13.81 -3.78
N LEU A 65 -6.49 13.56 -4.76
CA LEU A 65 -5.35 12.66 -4.55
C LEU A 65 -4.34 13.21 -3.52
N PRO A 66 -3.88 14.47 -3.59
CA PRO A 66 -3.00 15.03 -2.56
C PRO A 66 -3.57 14.92 -1.15
N TYR A 67 -4.88 15.16 -0.98
CA TYR A 67 -5.54 15.01 0.32
C TYR A 67 -5.51 13.56 0.83
N ARG A 68 -5.78 12.59 -0.05
CA ARG A 68 -5.68 11.17 0.30
C ARG A 68 -4.25 10.75 0.68
N LEU A 69 -3.25 11.23 -0.05
CA LEU A 69 -1.84 10.93 0.25
C LEU A 69 -1.39 11.61 1.55
N ALA A 70 -1.85 12.82 1.83
CA ALA A 70 -1.63 13.49 3.12
C ALA A 70 -2.25 12.69 4.27
N ARG A 71 -3.49 12.20 4.09
CA ARG A 71 -4.14 11.33 5.09
C ARG A 71 -3.34 10.05 5.36
N VAL A 72 -2.79 9.41 4.32
CA VAL A 72 -1.87 8.26 4.52
C VAL A 72 -0.65 8.69 5.33
N GLY A 73 -0.07 9.85 5.03
CA GLY A 73 1.05 10.40 5.78
C GLY A 73 0.72 10.58 7.26
N ASP A 74 -0.43 11.14 7.58
CA ASP A 74 -0.91 11.30 8.97
C ASP A 74 -1.05 9.96 9.69
N LEU A 75 -1.64 8.96 9.03
CA LEU A 75 -1.89 7.63 9.61
C LEU A 75 -0.60 6.83 9.85
N THR A 76 0.40 7.04 8.99
CA THR A 76 1.64 6.27 9.01
C THR A 76 2.79 7.01 9.71
N GLY A 77 2.65 8.32 9.90
CA GLY A 77 3.71 9.20 10.38
C GLY A 77 4.82 9.46 9.34
N LEU A 78 4.54 9.21 8.06
CA LEU A 78 5.52 9.28 6.98
C LEU A 78 5.24 10.41 5.99
N ASP A 79 6.28 11.08 5.51
CA ASP A 79 6.15 12.03 4.40
C ASP A 79 6.32 11.29 3.04
N LEU A 80 5.23 11.17 2.28
CA LEU A 80 5.23 10.49 0.97
C LEU A 80 6.05 11.22 -0.11
N LYS A 81 6.58 12.42 0.16
CA LYS A 81 7.58 13.07 -0.71
C LYS A 81 8.95 12.40 -0.58
N ASP A 82 9.27 11.84 0.59
CA ASP A 82 10.51 11.08 0.80
C ASP A 82 10.45 9.75 0.03
N HIS A 83 11.51 9.44 -0.70
CA HIS A 83 11.65 8.16 -1.40
C HIS A 83 11.75 6.97 -0.44
N ARG A 84 12.34 7.15 0.75
CA ARG A 84 12.46 6.09 1.77
C ARG A 84 11.09 5.76 2.39
N ALA A 85 10.30 6.79 2.68
CA ALA A 85 8.92 6.63 3.13
C ALA A 85 8.07 5.88 2.10
N ARG A 86 8.18 6.25 0.82
CA ARG A 86 7.49 5.54 -0.28
C ARG A 86 7.91 4.07 -0.36
N LEU A 87 9.21 3.79 -0.27
CA LEU A 87 9.72 2.42 -0.27
C LEU A 87 9.17 1.61 0.92
N ALA A 88 9.16 2.19 2.12
CA ALA A 88 8.60 1.55 3.31
C ALA A 88 7.14 1.15 3.12
N LEU A 89 6.32 2.03 2.51
CA LEU A 89 4.93 1.74 2.19
C LEU A 89 4.78 0.67 1.09
N GLN A 90 5.64 0.68 0.06
CA GLN A 90 5.66 -0.36 -0.96
C GLN A 90 6.00 -1.74 -0.36
N LEU A 91 6.98 -1.81 0.53
CA LEU A 91 7.33 -3.03 1.26
C LEU A 91 6.18 -3.50 2.16
N GLY A 92 5.49 -2.58 2.82
CA GLY A 92 4.31 -2.91 3.61
C GLY A 92 3.18 -3.50 2.76
N LEU A 93 2.95 -2.95 1.56
CA LEU A 93 1.95 -3.48 0.61
C LEU A 93 2.35 -4.87 0.11
N LEU A 94 3.64 -5.11 -0.15
CA LEU A 94 4.18 -6.41 -0.54
C LEU A 94 4.02 -7.46 0.58
N ALA A 95 4.23 -7.06 1.83
CA ALA A 95 3.96 -7.94 2.97
C ALA A 95 2.47 -8.32 3.04
N ALA A 96 1.58 -7.33 2.91
CA ALA A 96 0.14 -7.52 2.98
C ALA A 96 -0.46 -8.35 1.83
N SER A 97 0.21 -8.43 0.67
CA SER A 97 -0.27 -9.27 -0.44
C SER A 97 -0.07 -10.77 -0.20
N THR A 98 0.85 -11.15 0.69
CA THR A 98 1.19 -12.56 0.94
C THR A 98 0.23 -13.22 1.93
N GLU A 99 -0.35 -12.44 2.86
CA GLU A 99 -1.31 -12.94 3.85
C GLU A 99 -2.63 -13.39 3.21
N ARG A 100 -3.09 -12.72 2.15
CA ARG A 100 -4.33 -13.09 1.44
C ARG A 100 -4.27 -14.42 0.69
N SER A 101 -3.06 -14.90 0.36
CA SER A 101 -2.89 -16.23 -0.26
C SER A 101 -2.93 -17.37 0.75
N ASN A 102 -2.72 -17.11 2.05
CA ASN A 102 -2.82 -18.14 3.09
C ASN A 102 -4.25 -18.33 3.62
N ASP A 103 -5.14 -17.37 3.41
CA ASP A 103 -6.54 -17.46 3.87
C ASP A 103 -7.45 -18.29 2.93
N HIS A 104 -6.95 -18.76 1.77
CA HIS A 104 -7.71 -19.60 0.82
C HIS A 104 -7.53 -21.12 1.01
N GLU A 105 -6.84 -21.58 2.06
CA GLU A 105 -6.75 -23.02 2.41
C GLU A 105 -7.63 -23.44 3.61
N VAL A 106 -8.53 -22.57 4.09
CA VAL A 106 -9.47 -22.93 5.17
C VAL A 106 -10.92 -22.63 4.76
N GLU A 107 -11.45 -23.43 3.85
CA GLU A 107 -12.86 -23.80 3.84
C GLU A 107 -13.02 -25.28 3.45
N HIS A 108 -12.83 -26.13 4.47
CA HIS A 108 -13.63 -27.26 4.96
C HIS A 108 -14.41 -28.24 4.02
N PRO A 109 -14.58 -29.51 4.47
CA PRO A 109 -14.76 -30.73 3.66
C PRO A 109 -16.13 -30.94 2.99
#